data_AF-A0A397VX93-F1
#
_entry.id   AF-A0A397VX93-F1
#
_cell.length_a   1.000
_cell.length_b   1.000
_cell.length_c   1.000
_cell.angle_alpha   90.00
_cell.angle_beta   90.00
_cell.angle_gamma   90.00
#
_symmetry.space_group_name_H-M   'P 1'
#
loop_
_entity.id
_entity.type
_entity.pdbx_description
1 polymer ?
#
loop_
_entity_poly.entity_id
_entity_poly.type
_entity_poly.pdbx_seq_one_letter_code
_entity_poly.pdbx_strand_id
1 'polypeptide(L)' 'MIMLPLIKMDFSILEVNFSIIDRFKELIKYKEHLVSPTALEEILLTHPAVDDAAVIGHYSEQNFTELPTA' A
#
# COMPACT_ATOMS: atom_id res chain seq x y z
N MET A 1 -33.92 4.51 -12.91
CA MET A 1 -33.60 4.18 -14.31
C MET A 1 -32.53 5.17 -14.77
N ILE A 2 -31.26 4.74 -14.66
CA ILE A 2 -29.99 5.18 -15.31
C ILE A 2 -29.59 6.66 -15.35
N MET A 3 -28.31 7.06 -15.27
CA MET A 3 -27.06 6.67 -14.59
C MET A 3 -26.09 7.76 -15.05
N LEU A 4 -25.41 8.44 -14.11
CA LEU A 4 -24.50 9.56 -14.38
C LEU A 4 -23.38 9.18 -15.39
N PRO A 5 -22.84 10.16 -16.14
CA PRO A 5 -21.89 9.89 -17.19
C PRO A 5 -20.58 9.38 -16.58
N LEU A 6 -20.33 8.09 -16.80
CA LEU A 6 -19.04 7.46 -16.63
C LEU A 6 -18.02 8.23 -17.47
N ILE A 7 -17.13 8.89 -16.73
CA ILE A 7 -15.85 9.46 -17.09
C ILE A 7 -15.26 8.73 -18.31
N LYS A 8 -15.46 9.31 -19.49
CA LYS A 8 -14.61 9.09 -20.67
C LYS A 8 -13.21 9.53 -20.25
N MET A 9 -12.23 8.65 -20.19
CA MET A 9 -11.54 8.05 -21.33
C MET A 9 -10.95 9.16 -22.21
N ASP A 10 -9.61 9.16 -22.25
CA ASP A 10 -8.70 9.94 -23.08
C ASP A 10 -8.31 11.34 -22.55
N PHE A 11 -7.20 11.39 -21.81
CA PHE A 11 -6.31 12.56 -21.84
C PHE A 11 -4.85 12.12 -21.86
N SER A 12 -4.43 11.63 -23.02
CA SER A 12 -3.02 11.56 -23.41
C SER A 12 -2.52 12.99 -23.61
N ILE A 13 -1.80 13.59 -22.67
CA ILE A 13 -0.71 14.53 -22.94
C ILE A 13 0.17 14.76 -21.69
N LEU A 14 1.49 14.63 -21.92
CA LEU A 14 2.63 14.93 -21.04
C LEU A 14 2.89 13.92 -19.92
N GLU A 15 4.10 13.34 -19.90
CA GLU A 15 4.62 12.36 -18.92
C GLU A 15 4.70 12.94 -17.50
N VAL A 16 3.55 13.24 -16.91
CA VAL A 16 3.41 13.41 -15.47
C VAL A 16 3.08 12.02 -14.95
N ASN A 17 4.03 11.40 -14.24
CA ASN A 17 3.74 10.21 -13.45
C ASN A 17 2.70 10.60 -12.39
N PHE A 18 1.41 10.45 -12.72
CA PHE A 18 0.33 10.62 -11.76
C PHE A 18 0.31 9.40 -10.85
N SER A 19 1.02 9.48 -9.72
CA SER A 19 0.79 8.58 -8.60
C SER A 19 -0.46 9.05 -7.88
N ILE A 20 -1.51 8.22 -7.89
CA ILE A 20 -2.69 8.42 -7.04
C ILE A 20 -2.21 8.18 -5.60
N ILE A 21 -1.84 9.24 -4.89
CA ILE A 21 -1.56 9.19 -3.46
C ILE A 21 -2.92 9.29 -2.76
N ASP A 22 -3.60 8.15 -2.66
CA ASP A 22 -4.87 8.07 -1.94
C ASP A 22 -4.67 8.46 -0.47
N ARG A 23 -5.66 9.12 0.13
CA ARG A 23 -5.61 9.63 1.51
C ARG A 23 -6.03 8.56 2.52
N PHE A 24 -5.43 7.38 2.44
CA PHE A 24 -5.81 6.26 3.27
C PHE A 24 -4.56 5.50 3.66
N LYS A 25 -4.12 5.73 4.93
CA LYS A 25 -3.16 4.97 5.76
C LYS A 25 -2.08 4.22 5.00
N GLU A 26 -0.81 4.47 5.29
CA GLU A 26 0.34 3.70 4.75
C GLU A 26 -0.01 2.20 4.72
N LEU A 27 -0.37 1.66 3.55
CA LEU A 27 -0.82 0.27 3.37
C LEU A 27 0.21 -0.39 2.46
N ILE A 28 0.82 -1.47 2.94
CA ILE A 28 1.80 -2.23 2.17
C ILE A 28 1.04 -3.19 1.25
N LYS A 29 1.39 -3.19 -0.02
CA LYS A 29 0.80 -4.11 -1.00
C LYS A 29 1.61 -5.41 -1.02
N TYR A 30 1.19 -6.36 -0.19
CA TYR A 30 1.71 -7.72 -0.20
C TYR A 30 0.81 -8.63 -1.04
N LYS A 31 1.26 -8.97 -2.25
CA LYS A 31 0.54 -9.72 -3.27
C LYS A 31 -0.78 -9.03 -3.62
N GLU A 32 -1.90 -9.72 -3.45
CA GLU A 32 -3.25 -9.21 -3.68
C GLU A 32 -3.91 -8.68 -2.39
N HIS A 33 -3.14 -8.54 -1.31
CA HIS A 33 -3.63 -8.06 -0.02
C HIS A 33 -3.10 -6.66 0.28
N LEU A 34 -4.00 -5.82 0.80
CA LEU A 34 -3.63 -4.54 1.42
C LEU A 34 -3.39 -4.79 2.91
N VAL A 35 -2.16 -4.58 3.35
CA VAL A 35 -1.74 -4.88 4.72
C VAL A 35 -1.41 -3.58 5.46
N SER A 36 -1.95 -3.40 6.66
CA SER A 36 -1.64 -2.26 7.52
C SER A 36 -0.34 -2.51 8.30
N PRO A 37 0.68 -1.64 8.20
CA PRO A 37 1.88 -1.67 9.01
C PRO A 37 1.58 -1.69 10.49
N THR A 38 0.70 -0.79 10.95
CA THR A 38 0.32 -0.70 12.38
C THR A 38 -0.22 -2.02 12.94
N ALA A 39 -0.94 -2.81 12.14
CA ALA A 39 -1.42 -4.11 12.60
C ALA A 39 -0.29 -5.12 12.76
N LEU A 40 0.76 -5.04 11.92
CA LEU A 40 1.95 -5.89 12.05
C LEU A 40 2.85 -5.41 13.20
N GLU A 41 2.99 -4.11 13.40
CA GLU A 41 3.68 -3.50 14.54
C GLU A 41 3.04 -3.94 15.86
N GLU A 42 1.70 -3.86 15.98
CA GLU A 42 0.98 -4.30 17.17
C GLU A 42 1.24 -5.78 17.48
N ILE A 43 1.31 -6.64 16.47
CA ILE A 43 1.68 -8.05 16.63
C ILE A 43 3.13 -8.17 17.12
N LEU A 44 4.07 -7.41 16.57
CA LEU A 44 5.48 -7.47 16.97
C LEU A 44 5.67 -7.00 18.42
N LEU A 45 4.94 -5.99 18.85
CA LEU A 45 4.93 -5.48 20.22
C LEU A 45 4.34 -6.48 21.23
N THR A 46 3.62 -7.51 20.79
CA THR A 46 3.21 -8.59 21.71
C THR A 46 4.37 -9.47 22.18
N HIS A 47 5.51 -9.43 21.48
CA HIS A 47 6.67 -10.25 21.80
C HIS A 47 7.53 -9.59 22.89
N PRO A 48 7.82 -10.24 24.04
CA PRO A 48 8.47 -9.60 25.20
C PRO A 48 9.93 -9.17 24.98
N ALA A 49 10.51 -9.49 23.82
CA ALA A 49 11.86 -9.09 23.42
C ALA A 49 11.88 -7.88 22.47
N VAL A 50 10.71 -7.33 22.13
CA VAL A 50 10.54 -6.19 21.23
C VAL A 50 10.07 -5.00 22.05
N ASP A 51 10.87 -3.93 22.10
CA ASP A 51 10.55 -2.70 22.82
C ASP A 51 9.74 -1.74 21.96
N ASP A 52 10.07 -1.66 20.67
CA ASP A 52 9.36 -0.89 19.66
C ASP A 52 9.48 -1.58 18.29
N ALA A 53 8.53 -1.33 17.39
CA ALA A 53 8.52 -1.91 16.04
C ALA A 53 7.92 -0.92 15.02
N ALA A 54 8.55 -0.81 13.86
CA ALA A 54 8.06 -0.01 12.73
C ALA A 54 8.10 -0.85 11.47
N VAL A 55 6.97 -0.96 10.75
CA VAL A 55 6.87 -1.85 9.59
C VAL A 55 6.83 -1.04 8.29
N ILE A 56 7.70 -1.37 7.35
CA ILE A 56 7.79 -0.74 6.02
C ILE A 56 7.65 -1.78 4.90
N GLY A 57 7.12 -1.36 3.76
CA GLY A 57 7.08 -2.18 2.55
C GLY A 57 8.41 -2.13 1.81
N HIS A 58 9.13 -3.25 1.71
CA HIS A 58 10.31 -3.37 0.86
C HIS A 58 9.95 -4.06 -0.45
N TYR A 59 10.11 -3.37 -1.58
CA TYR A 59 9.82 -3.93 -2.89
C TYR A 59 10.81 -5.05 -3.25
N SER A 60 10.30 -6.25 -3.54
CA SER A 60 11.10 -7.40 -3.97
C SER A 60 10.88 -7.66 -5.46
N GLU A 61 11.93 -7.53 -6.27
CA GLU A 61 11.90 -7.83 -7.70
C GLU A 61 11.62 -9.31 -8.00
N GLN A 62 12.05 -10.23 -7.13
CA GLN A 62 11.81 -11.66 -7.29
C GLN A 62 10.33 -12.02 -7.14
N ASN A 63 9.64 -11.33 -6.23
CA ASN A 63 8.27 -11.65 -5.86
C ASN A 63 7.25 -10.66 -6.46
N PHE A 64 7.73 -9.66 -7.22
CA PHE A 64 6.94 -8.57 -7.82
C PHE A 64 5.93 -7.95 -6.83
N THR A 65 6.34 -7.83 -5.56
CA THR A 65 5.49 -7.39 -4.45
C THR A 65 6.30 -6.70 -3.37
N GLU A 66 5.63 -5.89 -2.55
CA GLU A 66 6.22 -5.35 -1.33
C GLU A 66 6.18 -6.41 -0.23
N LEU A 67 7.31 -6.61 0.44
CA LEU A 67 7.46 -7.47 1.62
C LEU A 67 7.44 -6.59 2.88
N PRO A 68 6.56 -6.85 3.85
CA PRO A 68 6.61 -6.17 5.14
C PRO A 68 7.94 -6.46 5.83
N THR A 69 8.66 -5.41 6.19
CA THR A 69 9.95 -5.47 6.88
C THR A 69 9.83 -4.65 8.16
N ALA A 70 10.27 -5.21 9.28
CA ALA A 70 10.18 -4.61 10.60
C ALA A 70 11.57 -4.35 11.20
#